data_AF-A0A961K5Z3-F1
#
_entry.id   AF-A0A961K5Z3-F1
#
_cell.length_a   1.000
_cell.length_b   1.000
_cell.length_c   1.000
_cell.angle_alpha   90.00
_cell.angle_beta   90.00
_cell.angle_gamma   90.00
#
_symmetry.space_group_name_H-M   'P 1'
#
loop_
_entity.id
_entity.type
_entity.pdbx_description
1 polymer ?
#
loop_
_entity_poly.entity_id
_entity_poly.type
_entity_poly.pdbx_seq_one_letter_code
_entity_poly.pdbx_strand_id
1 'polypeptide(L)' 'MKFLDLAKVYIRSGSGGNGCISFRREKFIEYGGPDGGDGGRGGDVVIEAVDGLNTLIDFRYQQHFFA' A
#
# COMPACT_ATOMS: atom_id res chain seq x y z
N MET A 1 37.52 2.84 17.10
CA MET A 1 36.12 3.21 17.40
C MET A 1 35.25 2.78 16.23
N LYS A 2 34.14 2.08 16.45
CA LYS A 2 33.13 1.84 15.41
C LYS A 2 32.01 2.86 15.60
N PHE A 3 31.74 3.67 14.58
CA PHE A 3 30.58 4.55 14.54
C PHE A 3 29.43 3.76 13.92
N LEU A 4 28.29 3.74 14.59
CA LEU A 4 27.08 3.04 14.14
C LEU A 4 25.97 4.07 14.05
N ASP A 5 25.30 4.13 12.90
CA ASP A 5 24.07 4.91 12.73
C ASP A 5 22.86 3.98 12.79
N LEU A 6 21.83 4.40 13.50
CA LEU A 6 20.60 3.63 13.74
C LEU A 6 19.40 4.59 13.66
N ALA A 7 18.36 4.14 12.97
CA ALA A 7 17.08 4.84 12.91
C ALA A 7 15.93 3.84 13.10
N LYS A 8 14.85 4.30 13.74
CA LYS A 8 13.59 3.55 13.87
C LYS A 8 12.53 4.22 13.01
N VAL A 9 11.87 3.44 12.17
CA VAL A 9 10.79 3.90 11.29
C VAL A 9 9.55 3.03 11.49
N TYR A 10 8.39 3.61 11.19
CA TYR A 10 7.08 2.98 11.21
C TYR A 10 6.60 2.84 9.77
N ILE A 11 6.28 1.61 9.40
CA ILE A 11 5.93 1.23 8.03
C ILE A 11 4.51 0.66 8.03
N ARG A 12 3.70 1.06 7.05
CA ARG A 12 2.37 0.48 6.80
C ARG A 12 2.16 0.31 5.30
N SER A 13 1.78 -0.89 4.88
CA SER A 13 1.34 -1.13 3.50
C SER A 13 -0.06 -0.54 3.25
N GLY A 14 -0.43 -0.45 1.98
CA GLY A 14 -1.76 -0.02 1.57
C GLY A 14 -2.83 -1.03 2.02
N SER A 15 -4.02 -0.54 2.32
CA SER A 15 -5.11 -1.36 2.88
C SER A 15 -5.79 -2.25 1.84
N GLY A 16 -5.57 -2.01 0.55
CA GLY A 16 -6.35 -2.61 -0.54
C GLY A 16 -7.70 -1.92 -0.74
N GLY A 17 -8.32 -2.18 -1.89
CA GLY A 17 -9.66 -1.73 -2.21
C GLY A 17 -10.70 -2.72 -1.69
N ASN A 18 -11.90 -2.22 -1.36
CA ASN A 18 -13.04 -3.08 -1.10
C ASN A 18 -13.59 -3.61 -2.43
N GLY A 19 -14.02 -4.88 -2.45
CA GLY A 19 -14.84 -5.40 -3.55
C GLY A 19 -16.22 -4.74 -3.56
N CYS A 20 -16.94 -4.93 -4.67
CA CYS A 20 -18.28 -4.39 -4.87
C CYS A 20 -19.32 -5.51 -4.81
N ILE A 21 -20.45 -5.26 -4.15
CA ILE A 21 -21.64 -6.10 -4.25
C ILE A 21 -22.58 -5.43 -5.26
N SER A 22 -22.73 -6.04 -6.43
CA SER A 22 -23.60 -5.54 -7.50
C SER A 22 -24.29 -6.69 -8.22
N PHE A 23 -25.45 -6.36 -8.81
CA PHE A 23 -26.23 -7.23 -9.67
C PHE A 23 -26.61 -6.48 -10.95
N ARG A 24 -26.54 -7.18 -12.08
CA ARG A 24 -26.99 -6.62 -13.37
C ARG A 24 -28.46 -6.28 -13.33
N ARG A 25 -28.82 -5.11 -13.84
CA ARG A 25 -30.22 -4.68 -14.00
C ARG A 25 -30.47 -4.23 -15.43
N GLU A 26 -31.21 -5.04 -16.17
CA GLU A 26 -31.54 -4.80 -17.57
C GLU A 26 -33.05 -4.83 -17.77
N LYS A 27 -33.55 -3.97 -18.66
CA LYS A 27 -34.99 -3.69 -18.83
C LYS A 27 -35.86 -4.94 -19.08
N PHE A 28 -35.29 -5.99 -19.66
CA PHE A 28 -35.99 -7.21 -20.04
C PHE A 28 -35.43 -8.47 -19.35
N ILE A 29 -34.66 -8.30 -18.28
CA ILE A 29 -34.11 -9.42 -17.49
C ILE A 29 -34.58 -9.24 -16.05
N GLU A 30 -35.48 -10.11 -15.61
CA GLU A 30 -36.12 -10.04 -14.28
C GLU A 30 -35.11 -10.24 -13.14
N TYR A 31 -34.14 -11.15 -13.32
CA TYR A 31 -33.05 -11.40 -12.37
C TYR A 31 -31.71 -11.42 -13.10
N GLY A 32 -31.00 -10.29 -13.09
CA GLY A 32 -29.62 -10.25 -13.55
C GLY A 32 -28.67 -10.90 -12.55
N GLY A 33 -27.66 -11.61 -13.05
CA GLY A 33 -26.64 -12.24 -12.23
C GLY A 33 -25.76 -11.22 -11.49
N PRO A 34 -24.98 -11.67 -10.50
CA PRO A 34 -24.00 -10.84 -9.80
C PRO A 34 -22.92 -10.36 -10.78
N ASP A 35 -22.58 -9.07 -10.71
CA ASP A 35 -21.54 -8.43 -11.53
C ASP A 35 -20.61 -7.52 -10.71
N GLY A 36 -20.60 -7.72 -9.38
CA GLY A 36 -19.65 -7.08 -8.50
C GLY A 36 -18.21 -7.47 -8.82
N GLY A 37 -17.32 -6.47 -8.89
CA GLY A 37 -15.88 -6.67 -9.09
C GLY A 37 -15.11 -6.81 -7.78
N ASP A 38 -13.90 -7.38 -7.88
CA ASP A 38 -12.98 -7.51 -6.75
C ASP A 38 -12.33 -6.18 -6.36
N GLY A 39 -11.88 -6.13 -5.11
CA GLY A 39 -11.07 -5.04 -4.60
C GLY A 39 -9.64 -5.09 -5.13
N GLY A 40 -9.04 -3.91 -5.34
CA GLY A 40 -7.63 -3.82 -5.75
C GLY A 40 -6.66 -4.22 -4.64
N ARG A 41 -5.47 -4.70 -5.01
CA ARG A 41 -4.39 -4.96 -4.06
C ARG A 41 -3.89 -3.64 -3.43
N GLY A 42 -3.57 -3.67 -2.14
CA GLY A 42 -2.93 -2.54 -1.45
C GLY A 42 -1.48 -2.33 -1.90
N GLY A 43 -0.99 -1.10 -1.77
CA GLY A 43 0.39 -0.76 -2.12
C GLY A 43 1.42 -1.42 -1.19
N ASP A 44 2.59 -1.71 -1.73
CA ASP A 44 3.73 -2.20 -0.97
C ASP A 44 4.63 -1.03 -0.53
N VAL A 45 5.28 -1.13 0.63
CA VAL A 45 6.39 -0.25 1.01
C VAL A 45 7.68 -1.02 0.78
N VAL A 46 8.55 -0.49 -0.08
CA VAL A 46 9.83 -1.12 -0.44
C VAL A 46 11.00 -0.30 0.08
N ILE A 47 12.07 -0.98 0.46
CA ILE A 47 13.34 -0.36 0.80
C ILE A 47 14.33 -0.75 -0.29
N GLU A 48 14.94 0.25 -0.91
CA GLU A 48 15.95 0.08 -1.95
C GLU A 48 17.26 0.67 -1.47
N ALA A 49 18.34 -0.12 -1.56
CA ALA A 49 19.68 0.38 -1.30
C ALA A 49 20.16 1.18 -2.52
N VAL A 50 20.57 2.42 -2.29
CA VAL A 50 21.06 3.31 -3.34
C VAL A 50 22.50 3.72 -3.05
N ASP A 51 23.30 3.79 -4.11
CA ASP A 51 24.67 4.29 -4.02
C ASP A 51 24.68 5.78 -3.69
N GLY A 52 25.62 6.20 -2.84
CA GLY A 52 25.84 7.60 -2.48
C GLY A 52 25.05 8.11 -1.28
N LEU A 53 24.13 7.32 -0.72
CA LEU A 53 23.42 7.69 0.51
C LEU A 53 24.17 7.15 1.74
N ASN A 54 24.88 8.04 2.44
CA ASN A 54 25.89 7.68 3.44
C ASN A 54 25.37 7.65 4.89
N THR A 55 24.16 8.12 5.15
CA THR A 55 23.62 8.26 6.52
C THR A 55 22.13 7.95 6.58
N LEU A 56 21.61 7.60 7.75
CA LEU A 56 20.18 7.38 7.99
C LEU A 56 19.47 8.65 8.51
N ILE A 57 20.06 9.84 8.32
CA ILE A 57 19.57 11.09 8.91
C ILE A 57 18.14 11.42 8.46
N ASP A 58 17.80 11.12 7.21
CA ASP A 58 16.48 11.39 6.64
C ASP A 58 15.37 10.65 7.39
N PHE A 59 15.66 9.41 7.84
CA PHE A 59 14.74 8.58 8.62
C PHE A 59 14.54 9.10 10.06
N ARG A 60 15.33 10.07 10.52
CA ARG A 60 15.08 10.76 11.79
C ARG A 60 14.08 11.90 11.65
N TYR A 61 14.07 12.57 10.49
CA TYR A 61 13.12 13.65 10.20
C TYR A 61 11.77 13.10 9.73
N GLN A 62 11.78 12.05 8.91
CA GLN A 62 10.58 11.33 8.50
C GLN A 62 10.62 9.89 9.00
N GLN A 63 9.81 9.62 10.01
CA GLN A 63 9.74 8.30 10.65
C GLN A 63 8.58 7.43 10.18
N HIS A 64 7.59 7.99 9.47
CA HIS A 64 6.37 7.28 9.07
C HIS A 64 6.29 7.18 7.54
N PHE A 65 6.15 5.96 7.04
CA PHE A 65 6.07 5.63 5.62
C PHE A 65 4.87 4.73 5.37
N PHE A 66 3.86 5.26 4.68
CA PHE A 66 2.63 4.55 4.37
C PHE A 66 2.41 4.51 2.85
N ALA A 67 2.01 3.34 2.33
CA ALA A 67 1.67 3.13 0.92
C ALA A 67 0.17 3.31 0.63
#